data_AF-A0A6G0VRZ9-F1
#
_entry.id   AF-A0A6G0VRZ9-F1
#
_cell.length_a   1.000
_cell.length_b   1.000
_cell.length_c   1.000
_cell.angle_alpha   90.00
_cell.angle_beta   90.00
_cell.angle_gamma   90.00
#
_symmetry.space_group_name_H-M   'P 1'
#
loop_
_entity.id
_entity.type
_entity.pdbx_description
1 polymer ?
#
loop_
_entity_poly.entity_id
_entity_poly.type
_entity_poly.pdbx_seq_one_letter_code
_entity_poly.pdbx_strand_id
1 'polypeptide(L)'
;MAVAPDTAVSFIFSDYILENYIDSNCNFPPILWAFEPNGNPKMTNNAESFHKHYNSQFYTPHPHIHQVIYIFMQIQSETDLKINSIKNNVMNYKIKETVHKEEYLQDMWNKYKNKTINRLTYIKNIGNKFHHTNLI
;
A
#
# COMPACT_ATOMS: atom_id res chain seq x y z
N MET A 1 -8.76 -22.78 -19.30
CA MET A 1 -7.40 -23.17 -18.86
C MET A 1 -6.49 -21.97 -19.10
N ALA A 2 -5.73 -21.55 -18.10
CA ALA A 2 -4.72 -20.50 -18.31
C ALA A 2 -3.58 -21.09 -19.16
N VAL A 3 -3.26 -20.43 -20.27
CA VAL A 3 -2.13 -20.79 -21.11
C VAL A 3 -0.92 -20.02 -20.59
N ALA A 4 0.16 -20.74 -20.24
CA ALA A 4 1.39 -20.09 -19.83
C ALA A 4 1.93 -19.23 -20.98
N PRO A 5 2.51 -18.04 -20.71
CA PRO A 5 3.13 -17.22 -21.75
C PRO A 5 4.24 -18.01 -22.45
N ASP A 6 4.61 -17.58 -23.65
CA ASP A 6 5.77 -18.12 -24.35
C ASP A 6 7.00 -18.15 -23.43
N THR A 7 7.69 -19.28 -23.44
CA THR A 7 8.87 -19.57 -22.61
C THR A 7 9.93 -18.48 -22.70
N ALA A 8 10.20 -17.96 -23.91
CA ALA A 8 11.20 -16.91 -24.10
C ALA A 8 10.83 -15.61 -23.35
N VAL A 9 9.58 -15.18 -23.45
CA VAL A 9 9.07 -13.98 -22.76
C VAL A 9 9.07 -14.17 -21.24
N SER A 10 8.78 -15.38 -20.77
CA SER A 10 8.77 -15.72 -19.35
C SER A 10 10.17 -15.65 -18.72
N PHE A 11 11.22 -16.06 -19.46
CA PHE A 11 12.60 -15.93 -19.01
C PHE A 11 13.02 -14.46 -18.94
N ILE A 12 12.77 -13.68 -20.00
CA ILE A 12 13.11 -12.25 -20.03
C ILE A 12 12.48 -11.50 -18.85
N PHE A 13 11.20 -11.77 -18.57
CA PHE A 13 10.53 -11.15 -17.42
C PHE A 13 11.15 -11.59 -16.09
N SER A 14 11.44 -12.87 -15.92
CA SER A 14 12.01 -13.40 -14.68
C SER A 14 13.42 -12.87 -14.42
N ASP A 15 14.25 -12.81 -15.47
CA ASP A 15 15.61 -12.25 -15.41
C ASP A 15 15.55 -10.75 -15.10
N TYR A 16 14.66 -10.00 -15.75
CA TYR A 16 14.44 -8.59 -15.44
C TYR A 16 14.11 -8.36 -13.95
N ILE A 17 13.19 -9.17 -13.39
CA ILE A 17 12.82 -9.06 -11.97
C ILE A 17 14.01 -9.43 -11.06
N LEU A 18 14.75 -10.48 -11.41
CA LEU A 18 15.93 -10.89 -10.65
C LEU A 18 16.98 -9.77 -10.64
N GLU A 19 17.35 -9.26 -11.80
CA GLU A 19 18.39 -8.24 -12.00
C GLU A 19 18.02 -6.87 -11.41
N ASN A 20 16.73 -6.49 -11.43
CA ASN A 20 16.30 -5.15 -11.00
C ASN A 20 15.76 -5.09 -9.57
N TYR A 21 15.26 -6.19 -9.01
CA TYR A 21 14.55 -6.16 -7.72
C TYR A 21 15.01 -7.17 -6.66
N ILE A 22 15.71 -8.26 -7.03
CA ILE A 22 16.03 -9.35 -6.09
C ILE A 22 17.54 -9.44 -5.82
N ASP A 23 18.35 -9.29 -6.86
CA ASP A 23 19.80 -9.49 -6.75
C ASP A 23 20.46 -8.47 -5.82
N SER A 24 21.59 -8.84 -5.24
CA SER A 24 22.34 -8.04 -4.27
C SER A 24 22.79 -6.67 -4.83
N ASN A 25 23.02 -6.58 -6.14
CA ASN A 25 23.47 -5.36 -6.83
C ASN A 25 22.35 -4.70 -7.67
N CYS A 26 21.09 -5.08 -7.43
CA CYS A 26 19.99 -4.55 -8.22
C CYS A 26 19.70 -3.07 -7.92
N ASN A 27 19.07 -2.37 -8.87
CA ASN A 27 18.73 -0.95 -8.73
C ASN A 27 17.65 -0.71 -7.67
N PHE A 28 16.77 -1.70 -7.43
CA PHE A 28 15.63 -1.59 -6.53
C PHE A 28 15.60 -2.73 -5.50
N PRO A 29 16.57 -2.77 -4.57
CA PRO A 29 16.74 -3.89 -3.66
C PRO A 29 15.52 -4.12 -2.77
N PRO A 30 15.30 -5.36 -2.30
CA PRO A 30 14.15 -5.70 -1.47
C PRO A 30 13.98 -4.80 -0.26
N ILE A 31 15.06 -4.27 0.32
CA ILE A 31 14.95 -3.34 1.46
C ILE A 31 14.13 -2.07 1.17
N LEU A 32 13.98 -1.68 -0.09
CA LEU A 32 13.16 -0.52 -0.50
C LEU A 32 11.66 -0.82 -0.52
N TRP A 33 11.27 -2.07 -0.80
CA TRP A 33 9.86 -2.43 -1.07
C TRP A 33 9.32 -3.58 -0.20
N ALA A 34 10.21 -4.33 0.46
CA ALA A 34 9.91 -5.41 1.38
C ALA A 34 10.45 -5.06 2.78
N PHE A 35 9.57 -5.13 3.77
CA PHE A 35 9.93 -4.92 5.16
C PHE A 35 9.02 -5.77 6.05
N GLU A 36 9.47 -6.11 7.25
CA GLU A 36 8.62 -6.83 8.20
C GLU A 36 7.37 -6.02 8.56
N PRO A 37 6.20 -6.64 8.82
CA PRO A 37 5.05 -5.92 9.34
C PRO A 37 5.45 -5.14 10.60
N ASN A 38 5.20 -3.84 10.62
CA ASN A 38 5.60 -2.95 11.72
C ASN A 38 4.51 -1.93 12.09
N GLY A 39 3.27 -2.13 11.61
CA GLY A 39 2.11 -1.27 11.88
C GLY A 39 2.17 0.14 11.25
N ASN A 40 3.29 0.51 10.64
CA ASN A 40 3.46 1.78 9.95
C ASN A 40 2.93 1.69 8.51
N PRO A 41 2.27 2.74 8.00
CA PRO A 41 1.84 2.78 6.61
C PRO A 41 3.07 2.71 5.69
N LYS A 42 3.13 1.65 4.87
CA LYS A 42 4.29 1.33 4.02
C LYS A 42 4.26 1.95 2.62
N MET A 43 3.28 2.81 2.32
CA MET A 43 3.10 3.29 0.95
C MET A 43 3.66 4.70 0.76
N THR A 44 4.51 4.82 -0.25
CA THR A 44 4.86 6.03 -1.00
C THR A 44 3.68 6.55 -1.85
N ASN A 45 2.44 6.09 -1.61
CA ASN A 45 1.27 6.52 -2.38
C ASN A 45 0.63 7.82 -1.86
N ASN A 46 1.26 8.50 -0.90
CA ASN A 46 0.67 9.72 -0.31
C ASN A 46 0.39 10.78 -1.39
N ALA A 47 1.30 10.94 -2.36
CA ALA A 47 1.11 11.85 -3.49
C ALA A 47 -0.06 11.40 -4.38
N GLU A 48 -0.14 10.12 -4.74
CA GLU A 48 -1.25 9.58 -5.54
C GLU A 48 -2.60 9.70 -4.82
N SER A 49 -2.63 9.41 -3.52
CA SER A 49 -3.82 9.53 -2.68
C SER A 49 -4.29 10.98 -2.59
N PHE A 50 -3.36 11.92 -2.39
CA PHE A 50 -3.66 13.35 -2.42
C PHE A 50 -4.23 13.77 -3.78
N HIS A 51 -3.57 13.42 -4.89
CA HIS A 51 -4.04 13.78 -6.22
C HIS A 51 -5.39 13.14 -6.55
N LYS A 52 -5.63 11.88 -6.15
CA LYS A 52 -6.92 11.22 -6.30
C LYS A 52 -8.02 11.97 -5.54
N HIS A 53 -7.77 12.34 -4.29
CA HIS A 53 -8.71 13.08 -3.45
C HIS A 53 -8.97 14.50 -3.96
N TYR A 54 -7.92 15.20 -4.38
CA TYR A 54 -8.00 16.54 -4.98
C TYR A 54 -8.81 16.49 -6.28
N ASN A 55 -8.46 15.57 -7.20
CA ASN A 55 -9.15 15.42 -8.48
C ASN A 55 -10.62 15.01 -8.29
N SER A 56 -10.95 14.21 -7.27
CA SER A 56 -12.34 13.82 -7.00
C SER A 56 -13.23 14.97 -6.51
N GLN A 57 -12.66 16.13 -6.15
CA GLN A 57 -13.45 17.32 -5.78
C GLN A 57 -14.04 18.04 -7.00
N PHE A 58 -13.57 17.74 -8.21
CA PHE A 58 -14.02 18.39 -9.44
C PHE A 58 -14.99 17.51 -10.22
N TYR A 59 -16.13 18.09 -10.61
CA TYR A 59 -17.12 17.43 -11.47
C TYR A 59 -16.93 17.76 -12.96
N THR A 60 -15.93 18.57 -13.30
CA THR A 60 -15.60 18.97 -14.67
C THR A 60 -14.10 18.81 -14.92
N PRO A 61 -13.67 18.40 -16.13
CA PRO A 61 -12.26 18.37 -16.52
C PRO A 61 -11.58 19.75 -16.50
N HIS A 62 -12.36 20.82 -16.61
CA HIS A 62 -11.87 22.21 -16.68
C HIS A 62 -12.58 23.09 -15.65
N PRO A 63 -12.23 22.96 -14.36
CA PRO A 63 -12.84 23.75 -13.30
C PRO A 63 -12.42 25.22 -13.38
N HIS A 64 -13.32 26.12 -12.96
CA HIS A 64 -13.01 27.54 -12.88
C HIS A 64 -11.96 27.82 -11.79
N ILE A 65 -11.09 28.81 -11.98
CA ILE A 65 -10.01 29.11 -11.02
C ILE A 65 -10.54 29.36 -9.59
N HIS A 66 -11.68 30.02 -9.44
CA HIS A 66 -12.33 30.21 -8.13
C HIS A 66 -12.71 28.89 -7.45
N GLN A 67 -13.14 27.87 -8.21
CA GLN A 67 -13.46 26.55 -7.64
C GLN A 67 -12.19 25.85 -7.17
N VAL A 68 -11.11 25.95 -7.95
CA VAL A 68 -9.78 25.42 -7.59
C VAL A 68 -9.29 26.06 -6.28
N ILE A 69 -9.33 27.39 -6.18
CA ILE A 69 -8.94 28.13 -4.97
C ILE A 69 -9.78 27.69 -3.77
N TYR A 70 -11.10 27.59 -3.95
CA TYR A 70 -12.01 27.16 -2.89
C TYR A 70 -11.66 25.75 -2.37
N ILE A 71 -11.40 24.79 -3.27
CA ILE A 71 -11.02 23.41 -2.90
C ILE A 71 -9.69 23.41 -2.13
N PHE A 72 -8.69 24.20 -2.56
CA PHE A 72 -7.45 24.32 -1.81
C PHE A 72 -7.67 24.86 -0.39
N MET A 73 -8.52 25.87 -0.22
CA MET A 73 -8.87 26.39 1.11
C MET A 73 -9.55 25.33 1.99
N GLN A 74 -10.42 24.49 1.42
CA GLN A 74 -11.05 23.38 2.15
C GLN A 74 -10.02 22.34 2.61
N ILE A 75 -9.14 21.91 1.69
CA ILE A 75 -8.07 20.95 2.01
C ILE A 75 -7.13 21.49 3.09
N GLN A 76 -6.78 22.79 3.02
CA GLN A 76 -5.97 23.45 4.05
C GLN A 76 -6.69 23.46 5.40
N SER A 77 -7.97 23.84 5.42
CA SER A 77 -8.80 23.86 6.64
C SER A 77 -8.91 22.47 7.28
N GLU A 78 -9.15 21.43 6.49
CA GLU A 78 -9.16 20.04 6.98
C GLU A 78 -7.81 19.60 7.55
N THR A 79 -6.72 20.02 6.91
CA THR A 79 -5.35 19.70 7.36
C THR A 79 -5.06 20.37 8.69
N ASP A 80 -5.39 21.66 8.83
CA ASP A 80 -5.22 22.41 10.06
C ASP A 80 -6.06 21.84 11.21
N LEU A 81 -7.30 21.43 10.92
CA LEU A 81 -8.15 20.74 11.90
C LEU A 81 -7.49 19.44 12.38
N LYS A 82 -6.97 18.60 11.47
CA LYS A 82 -6.26 17.36 11.82
C LYS A 82 -5.00 17.63 12.64
N ILE A 83 -4.19 18.64 12.26
CA ILE A 83 -2.99 19.05 13.01
C ILE A 83 -3.38 19.50 14.43
N ASN A 84 -4.43 20.30 14.56
CA ASN A 84 -4.90 20.76 15.86
C ASN A 84 -5.46 19.63 16.72
N SER A 85 -6.18 18.67 16.13
CA SER A 85 -6.60 17.46 16.85
C SER A 85 -5.41 16.68 17.41
N ILE A 86 -4.36 16.48 16.61
CA ILE A 86 -3.13 15.80 17.05
C ILE A 86 -2.45 16.58 18.18
N LYS A 87 -2.31 17.91 18.05
CA LYS A 87 -1.74 18.77 19.11
C LYS A 87 -2.50 18.66 20.43
N ASN A 88 -3.81 18.47 20.36
CA ASN A 88 -4.69 18.30 21.51
C ASN A 88 -4.83 16.83 21.97
N ASN A 89 -4.01 15.91 21.45
CA ASN A 89 -4.07 14.46 21.70
C ASN A 89 -5.43 13.82 21.38
N VAL A 90 -6.22 14.45 20.49
CA VAL A 90 -7.44 13.87 19.93
C VAL A 90 -7.04 13.02 18.73
N MET A 91 -6.87 11.72 18.96
CA MET A 91 -6.44 10.77 17.94
C MET A 91 -7.64 10.11 17.26
N ASN A 92 -7.61 10.05 15.93
CA ASN A 92 -8.55 9.21 15.18
C ASN A 92 -8.18 7.75 15.39
N TYR A 93 -9.15 6.95 15.83
CA TYR A 93 -8.96 5.52 15.98
C TYR A 93 -8.90 4.85 14.61
N LYS A 94 -7.95 3.93 14.42
CA LYS A 94 -7.96 3.05 13.26
C LYS A 94 -9.26 2.23 13.26
N ILE A 95 -9.86 2.09 12.09
CA ILE A 95 -11.06 1.26 11.93
C ILE A 95 -10.72 -0.18 12.33
N LYS A 96 -11.64 -0.86 13.02
CA LYS A 96 -11.46 -2.20 13.60
C LYS A 96 -10.97 -3.22 12.56
N GLU A 97 -11.49 -3.18 11.34
CA GLU A 97 -11.08 -4.06 10.25
C GLU A 97 -9.60 -3.88 9.88
N THR A 98 -9.11 -2.64 9.89
CA THR A 98 -7.70 -2.33 9.63
C THR A 98 -6.82 -2.87 10.76
N VAL A 99 -7.22 -2.64 12.01
CA VAL A 99 -6.50 -3.16 13.19
C VAL A 99 -6.40 -4.69 13.13
N HIS A 100 -7.51 -5.37 12.86
CA HIS A 100 -7.53 -6.83 12.79
C HIS A 100 -6.65 -7.39 11.65
N LYS A 101 -6.56 -6.68 10.52
CA LYS A 101 -5.64 -7.05 9.42
C LYS A 101 -4.18 -6.90 9.83
N GLU A 102 -3.84 -5.81 10.52
CA GLU A 102 -2.48 -5.57 11.03
C GLU A 102 -2.08 -6.62 12.08
N GLU A 103 -2.98 -6.93 13.03
CA GLU A 103 -2.78 -7.97 14.05
C GLU A 103 -2.53 -9.35 13.42
N TYR A 104 -3.34 -9.73 12.43
CA TYR A 104 -3.18 -10.98 11.71
C TYR A 104 -1.82 -11.07 10.98
N LEU A 105 -1.41 -9.99 10.32
CA LEU A 105 -0.10 -9.91 9.65
C LEU A 105 1.04 -10.11 10.64
N GLN A 106 0.96 -9.45 11.79
CA GLN A 106 1.98 -9.53 12.82
C GLN A 106 2.06 -10.93 13.44
N ASP A 107 0.93 -11.55 13.77
CA ASP A 107 0.87 -12.92 14.31
C ASP A 107 1.49 -13.92 13.33
N MET A 108 1.11 -13.85 12.05
CA MET A 108 1.66 -14.72 11.02
C MET A 108 3.16 -14.52 10.80
N TRP A 109 3.63 -13.27 10.83
CA TRP A 109 5.06 -12.96 10.74
C TRP A 109 5.83 -13.53 11.93
N ASN A 110 5.31 -13.36 13.14
CA ASN A 110 5.93 -13.89 14.36
C ASN A 110 6.02 -15.42 14.33
N LYS A 111 4.95 -16.11 13.89
CA LYS A 111 4.96 -17.57 13.69
C LYS A 111 6.04 -18.02 12.70
N TYR A 112 6.24 -17.27 11.62
CA TYR A 112 7.29 -17.54 10.64
C TYR A 112 8.68 -17.29 11.22
N LYS A 113 8.89 -16.13 11.86
CA LYS A 113 10.17 -15.74 12.49
C LYS A 113 10.61 -16.74 13.56
N ASN A 114 9.65 -17.25 14.34
CA ASN A 114 9.88 -18.27 15.37
C ASN A 114 9.97 -19.70 14.81
N LYS A 115 9.96 -19.87 13.48
CA LYS A 115 10.02 -21.15 12.77
C LYS A 115 8.89 -22.13 13.12
N THR A 116 7.79 -21.63 13.70
CA THR A 116 6.58 -22.41 13.98
C THR A 116 5.87 -22.82 12.67
N ILE A 117 6.00 -21.99 11.64
CA ILE A 117 5.53 -22.27 10.28
C ILE A 117 6.67 -22.07 9.29
N ASN A 118 6.64 -22.81 8.18
CA ASN A 118 7.60 -22.63 7.10
C ASN A 118 7.20 -21.45 6.18
N ARG A 119 8.13 -21.05 5.30
CA ARG A 119 7.94 -19.94 4.36
C ARG A 119 6.73 -20.13 3.43
N LEU A 120 6.52 -21.34 2.93
CA LEU A 120 5.43 -21.63 2.00
C LEU A 120 4.07 -21.47 2.69
N THR A 121 3.93 -21.98 3.91
CA THR A 121 2.73 -21.83 4.74
C THR A 121 2.47 -20.36 5.06
N TYR A 122 3.51 -19.59 5.39
CA TYR A 122 3.39 -18.15 5.61
C TYR A 122 2.84 -17.43 4.37
N ILE A 123 3.48 -17.63 3.21
CA ILE A 123 3.08 -16.98 1.95
C ILE A 123 1.65 -17.36 1.58
N LYS A 124 1.26 -18.63 1.72
CA LYS A 124 -0.10 -19.10 1.41
C LYS A 124 -1.15 -18.43 2.31
N ASN A 125 -0.88 -18.33 3.60
CA ASN A 125 -1.81 -17.75 4.57
C ASN A 125 -1.99 -16.24 4.35
N ILE A 126 -0.89 -15.51 4.13
CA ILE A 126 -0.95 -14.08 3.82
C ILE A 126 -1.62 -13.85 2.46
N GLY A 127 -1.18 -14.56 1.42
CA GLY A 127 -1.71 -14.41 0.06
C GLY A 127 -3.22 -14.62 -0.01
N ASN A 128 -3.75 -15.65 0.65
CA ASN A 128 -5.20 -15.91 0.68
C ASN A 128 -5.99 -14.84 1.46
N LYS A 129 -5.43 -14.30 2.55
CA LYS A 129 -6.10 -13.29 3.38
C LYS A 129 -6.24 -11.95 2.65
N PHE A 130 -5.26 -11.59 1.82
CA PHE A 130 -5.20 -10.31 1.11
C PHE A 130 -5.53 -10.44 -0.39
N HIS A 131 -5.96 -11.62 -0.84
CA HIS A 131 -6.44 -11.79 -2.20
C HIS A 131 -7.67 -10.90 -2.42
N HIS A 132 -7.63 -10.05 -3.45
CA HIS A 132 -8.79 -9.26 -3.84
C HIS A 132 -9.84 -10.18 -4.46
N THR A 133 -10.94 -10.42 -3.74
CA THR A 133 -12.06 -11.25 -4.24
C THR A 133 -12.98 -10.53 -5.22
N ASN A 134 -12.79 -9.23 -5.45
CA ASN A 134 -13.60 -8.43 -6.38
C ASN A 134 -12.80 -8.05 -7.61
N LEU A 135 -12.57 -9.01 -8.50
CA LEU A 135 -12.37 -8.74 -9.93
C LEU A 135 -13.68 -9.16 -10.60
N ILE A 136 -14.62 -8.21 -10.71
CA ILE A 136 -15.78 -8.29 -11.61
C ILE A 136 -15.40 -7.50 -12.85
#